data_AF-A0A357ZXF9-F1
#
_entry.id   AF-A0A357ZXF9-F1
#
_cell.length_a   1.000
_cell.length_b   1.000
_cell.length_c   1.000
_cell.angle_alpha   90.00
_cell.angle_beta   90.00
_cell.angle_gamma   90.00
#
_symmetry.space_group_name_H-M   'P 1'
#
loop_
_entity.id
_entity.type
_entity.pdbx_description
1 polymer ?
#
loop_
_entity_poly.entity_id
_entity_poly.type
_entity_poly.pdbx_seq_one_letter_code
_entity_poly.pdbx_strand_id
1 'polypeptide(L)'
;MLQESWVEPDGTAQAHVLAERLGMFAVTAFELAGFDRYPEAPYWVVNAILTRWPSQILKAVPLRDESAASTWRHVLIASVERPDEEGGPFLAAGTHLEHGLDRMLTRSAQLAHLVAEVSDAISPSGAWRDELPALVAGDFNAVPWSDEIRQATGASTPFVPGFVLVDAWDACGNVSRGDTWSSANPLVPRRAVHPNRRLDY
;
A
#
# COMPACT_ATOMS: atom_id res chain seq x y z
N MET A 1 -6.03 5.47 0.73
CA MET A 1 -5.19 4.99 -0.39
C MET A 1 -6.07 4.11 -1.27
N LEU A 2 -5.79 4.03 -2.57
CA LEU A 2 -6.57 3.26 -3.52
C LEU A 2 -5.66 2.20 -4.15
N GLN A 3 -6.11 0.95 -4.08
CA GLN A 3 -5.56 -0.18 -4.81
C GLN A 3 -6.47 -0.48 -5.99
N GLU A 4 -5.90 -1.07 -7.04
CA GLU A 4 -6.62 -1.33 -8.28
C GLU A 4 -7.27 -0.05 -8.88
N SER A 5 -6.67 1.12 -8.62
CA SER A 5 -7.15 2.38 -9.16
C SER A 5 -6.95 2.36 -10.66
N TRP A 6 -8.03 2.49 -11.42
CA TRP A 6 -7.95 2.42 -12.87
C TRP A 6 -7.36 3.69 -13.48
N VAL A 7 -6.72 3.51 -14.63
CA VAL A 7 -6.22 4.56 -15.52
C VAL A 7 -6.59 4.19 -16.95
N GLU A 8 -7.21 5.12 -17.68
CA GLU A 8 -7.63 4.96 -19.07
C GLU A 8 -6.52 5.34 -20.06
N PRO A 9 -6.60 4.88 -21.33
CA PRO A 9 -5.59 5.18 -22.35
C PRO A 9 -5.37 6.67 -22.66
N ASP A 10 -6.38 7.51 -22.40
CA ASP A 10 -6.30 8.96 -22.59
C ASP A 10 -5.64 9.69 -21.41
N GLY A 11 -5.23 8.96 -20.37
CA GLY A 11 -4.61 9.49 -19.16
C GLY A 11 -5.58 9.76 -18.01
N THR A 12 -6.89 9.58 -18.21
CA THR A 12 -7.88 9.74 -17.15
C THR A 12 -7.64 8.73 -16.03
N ALA A 13 -7.48 9.20 -14.79
CA ALA A 13 -7.21 8.33 -13.64
C ALA A 13 -8.31 8.47 -12.59
N GLN A 14 -8.79 7.33 -12.06
CA GLN A 14 -9.84 7.28 -11.04
C GLN A 14 -9.56 8.21 -9.86
N ALA A 15 -8.31 8.21 -9.39
CA ALA A 15 -7.90 9.02 -8.25
C ALA A 15 -8.06 10.52 -8.49
N HIS A 16 -7.72 11.03 -9.68
CA HIS A 16 -7.91 12.43 -10.03
C HIS A 16 -9.39 12.79 -10.17
N VAL A 17 -10.20 11.91 -10.77
CA VAL A 17 -11.66 12.08 -10.87
C VAL A 17 -12.30 12.18 -9.48
N LEU A 18 -11.88 11.32 -8.54
CA LEU A 18 -12.37 11.37 -7.17
C LEU A 18 -11.87 12.61 -6.43
N ALA A 19 -10.60 12.97 -6.60
CA ALA A 19 -9.99 14.13 -5.95
C ALA A 19 -10.67 15.44 -6.35
N GLU A 20 -10.94 15.64 -7.64
CA GLU A 20 -11.68 16.80 -8.15
C GLU A 20 -13.07 16.91 -7.50
N ARG A 21 -13.81 15.79 -7.45
CA ARG A 21 -15.16 15.75 -6.87
C ARG A 21 -15.20 15.96 -5.36
N LEU A 22 -14.14 15.55 -4.66
CA LEU A 22 -14.05 15.64 -3.20
C LEU A 22 -13.32 16.91 -2.73
N GLY A 23 -12.76 17.71 -3.64
CA GLY A 23 -11.92 18.87 -3.29
C GLY A 23 -10.62 18.45 -2.60
N MET A 24 -10.02 17.36 -3.07
CA MET A 24 -8.80 16.75 -2.53
C MET A 24 -7.65 16.83 -3.54
N PHE A 25 -6.44 16.50 -3.08
CA PHE A 25 -5.28 16.24 -3.92
C PHE A 25 -5.16 14.75 -4.19
N ALA A 26 -4.55 14.39 -5.31
CA ALA A 26 -4.25 13.00 -5.64
C ALA A 26 -2.85 12.87 -6.25
N VAL A 27 -2.20 11.75 -5.92
CA VAL A 27 -1.00 11.26 -6.59
C VAL A 27 -1.23 9.82 -7.03
N THR A 28 -0.77 9.50 -8.23
CA THR A 28 -1.02 8.21 -8.90
C THR A 28 0.28 7.67 -9.49
N ALA A 29 0.55 6.38 -9.33
CA ALA A 29 1.75 5.72 -9.88
C ALA A 29 1.62 5.44 -11.40
N PHE A 30 1.25 6.46 -12.19
CA PHE A 30 0.93 6.35 -13.61
C PHE A 30 2.04 5.69 -14.43
N GLU A 31 3.29 6.05 -14.16
CA GLU A 31 4.47 5.53 -14.86
C GLU A 31 4.64 4.01 -14.69
N LEU A 32 4.00 3.41 -13.68
CA LEU A 32 4.05 1.98 -13.40
C LEU A 32 2.82 1.22 -13.88
N ALA A 33 1.87 1.88 -14.54
CA ALA A 33 0.63 1.26 -15.00
C ALA A 33 0.88 0.17 -16.06
N GLY A 34 2.05 0.16 -16.71
CA GLY A 34 2.42 -0.87 -17.69
C GLY A 34 1.99 -0.53 -19.12
N PHE A 35 1.80 0.76 -19.42
CA PHE A 35 1.46 1.29 -20.75
C PHE A 35 2.31 0.68 -21.86
N ASP A 36 3.63 0.60 -21.67
CA ASP A 36 4.57 0.06 -22.67
C ASP A 36 4.40 -1.43 -22.92
N ARG A 37 3.93 -2.19 -21.92
CA ARG A 37 3.81 -3.66 -22.04
C ARG A 37 2.44 -4.11 -22.53
N TYR A 38 1.39 -3.35 -22.23
CA TYR A 38 0.02 -3.66 -22.66
C TYR A 38 -0.63 -2.44 -23.32
N PRO A 39 -0.12 -1.97 -24.46
CA PRO A 39 -0.56 -0.72 -25.09
C PRO A 39 -2.03 -0.76 -25.53
N GLU A 40 -2.61 -1.95 -25.70
CA GLU A 40 -4.01 -2.15 -26.11
C GLU A 40 -4.96 -2.47 -24.94
N ALA A 41 -4.51 -2.34 -23.69
CA ALA A 41 -5.38 -2.57 -22.55
C ALA A 41 -6.50 -1.52 -22.51
N PRO A 42 -7.76 -1.91 -22.19
CA PRO A 42 -8.86 -0.96 -22.06
C PRO A 42 -8.66 -0.02 -20.87
N TYR A 43 -7.87 -0.43 -19.88
CA TYR A 43 -7.40 0.36 -18.75
C TYR A 43 -6.24 -0.38 -18.06
N TRP A 44 -5.51 0.33 -17.21
CA TRP A 44 -4.48 -0.23 -16.34
C TRP A 44 -4.84 0.02 -14.88
N VAL A 45 -4.19 -0.71 -13.97
CA VAL A 45 -4.43 -0.60 -12.53
C VAL A 45 -3.16 -0.21 -11.79
N VAL A 46 -3.28 0.79 -10.92
CA VAL A 46 -2.17 1.33 -10.12
C VAL A 46 -2.60 1.60 -8.69
N ASN A 47 -1.61 1.91 -7.85
CA ASN A 47 -1.83 2.50 -6.54
C ASN A 47 -1.96 4.02 -6.67
N ALA A 48 -2.83 4.59 -5.85
CA ALA A 48 -3.01 6.03 -5.73
C ALA A 48 -3.25 6.46 -4.29
N ILE A 49 -2.94 7.72 -3.98
CA ILE A 49 -3.16 8.31 -2.66
C ILE A 49 -3.97 9.59 -2.87
N LEU A 50 -5.05 9.74 -2.09
CA LEU A 50 -5.84 10.97 -2.00
C LEU A 50 -5.60 11.61 -0.65
N THR A 51 -5.39 12.93 -0.63
CA THR A 51 -5.09 13.69 0.58
C THR A 51 -5.89 14.99 0.62
N ARG A 52 -6.20 15.46 1.84
CA ARG A 52 -6.80 16.78 2.03
C ARG A 52 -5.82 17.93 1.77
N TRP A 53 -4.54 17.68 2.03
CA TRP A 53 -3.44 18.64 1.89
C TRP A 53 -2.63 18.33 0.63
N PRO A 54 -1.85 19.30 0.10
CA PRO A 54 -0.95 19.08 -1.01
C PRO A 54 -0.04 17.87 -0.77
N SER A 55 0.21 17.10 -1.82
CA SER A 55 1.02 15.88 -1.74
C SER A 55 1.87 15.71 -2.98
N GLN A 56 3.09 15.20 -2.79
CA GLN A 56 4.04 14.96 -3.87
C GLN A 56 4.56 13.52 -3.82
N ILE A 57 4.71 12.89 -4.98
CA ILE A 57 5.36 11.58 -5.09
C ILE A 57 6.83 11.73 -4.72
N LEU A 58 7.27 11.02 -3.67
CA LEU A 58 8.68 10.88 -3.33
C LEU A 58 9.28 9.67 -4.02
N LYS A 59 8.51 8.57 -4.10
CA LYS A 59 8.97 7.32 -4.68
C LYS A 59 7.81 6.55 -5.28
N ALA A 60 7.99 6.06 -6.50
CA ALA A 60 7.11 5.09 -7.13
C ALA A 60 8.00 4.03 -7.78
N VAL A 61 8.08 2.83 -7.20
CA VAL A 61 8.96 1.77 -7.71
C VAL A 61 8.27 0.40 -7.73
N PRO A 62 8.59 -0.47 -8.70
CA PRO A 62 8.20 -1.87 -8.68
C PRO A 62 8.67 -2.56 -7.39
N LEU A 63 7.80 -3.36 -6.78
CA LEU A 63 8.18 -4.26 -5.70
C LEU A 63 8.98 -5.44 -6.25
N ARG A 64 9.86 -5.98 -5.40
CA ARG A 64 10.72 -7.12 -5.72
C ARG A 64 10.09 -8.44 -5.28
N ASP A 65 10.23 -9.47 -6.09
CA ASP A 65 9.89 -10.85 -5.70
C ASP A 65 11.04 -11.52 -4.93
N GLU A 66 10.86 -12.79 -4.57
CA GLU A 66 11.85 -13.59 -3.83
C GLU A 66 13.18 -13.80 -4.57
N SER A 67 13.21 -13.56 -5.88
CA SER A 67 14.40 -13.62 -6.73
C SER A 67 15.05 -12.23 -6.93
N ALA A 68 14.55 -11.20 -6.25
CA ALA A 68 14.89 -9.79 -6.41
C ALA A 68 14.51 -9.19 -7.77
N ALA A 69 13.65 -9.85 -8.56
CA ALA A 69 13.18 -9.34 -9.83
C ALA A 69 12.05 -8.31 -9.63
N SER A 70 11.98 -7.30 -10.51
CA SER A 70 10.88 -6.33 -10.49
C SER A 70 9.56 -7.04 -10.82
N THR A 71 8.52 -6.77 -10.03
CA THR A 71 7.16 -7.25 -10.25
C THR A 71 6.25 -6.14 -10.76
N TRP A 72 4.99 -6.48 -10.99
CA TRP A 72 3.93 -5.52 -11.34
C TRP A 72 3.37 -4.76 -10.15
N ARG A 73 3.48 -5.36 -8.97
CA ARG A 73 3.14 -4.70 -7.73
C ARG A 73 4.15 -3.59 -7.50
N HIS A 74 3.74 -2.50 -6.88
CA HIS A 74 4.59 -1.34 -6.68
C HIS A 74 4.27 -0.66 -5.36
N VAL A 75 5.27 0.04 -4.84
CA VAL A 75 5.09 0.97 -3.73
C VAL A 75 4.91 2.38 -4.31
N LEU A 76 4.00 3.14 -3.73
CA LEU A 76 3.84 4.57 -3.95
C LEU A 76 4.02 5.29 -2.60
N ILE A 77 5.09 6.07 -2.45
CA ILE A 77 5.37 6.90 -1.28
C ILE A 77 5.19 8.36 -1.67
N ALA A 78 4.42 9.09 -0.87
CA ALA A 78 4.19 10.51 -1.04
C ALA A 78 4.46 11.27 0.26
N SER A 79 5.01 12.48 0.12
CA SER A 79 4.98 13.48 1.18
C SER A 79 3.60 14.14 1.20
N VAL A 80 3.11 14.43 2.39
CA VAL A 80 1.85 15.16 2.60
C VAL A 80 2.14 16.41 3.42
N GLU A 81 1.87 17.57 2.83
CA GLU A 81 2.15 18.89 3.41
C GLU A 81 1.04 19.34 4.34
N ARG A 82 0.81 18.56 5.41
CA ARG A 82 -0.14 18.94 6.46
C ARG A 82 0.45 20.07 7.34
N PRO A 83 -0.31 21.13 7.66
CA PRO A 83 0.17 22.23 8.49
C PRO A 83 0.63 21.79 9.89
N ASP A 84 1.61 22.48 10.45
CA ASP A 84 2.18 22.21 11.78
C ASP A 84 1.12 22.33 12.89
N GLU A 85 0.22 23.31 12.80
CA GLU A 85 -0.89 23.49 13.73
C GLU A 85 -1.90 22.33 13.72
N GLU A 86 -1.91 21.54 12.65
CA GLU A 86 -2.70 20.32 12.55
C GLU A 86 -1.89 19.06 12.90
N GLY A 87 -0.59 19.17 13.19
CA GLY A 87 0.27 18.05 13.55
C GLY A 87 1.46 17.83 12.62
N GLY A 88 1.61 18.65 11.57
CA GLY A 88 2.79 18.66 10.71
C GLY A 88 2.77 17.65 9.57
N PRO A 89 3.77 17.73 8.66
CA PRO A 89 3.86 16.90 7.48
C PRO A 89 4.15 15.44 7.84
N PHE A 90 3.74 14.52 6.97
CA PHE A 90 3.97 13.09 7.15
C PHE A 90 4.14 12.38 5.81
N LEU A 91 4.61 11.12 5.87
CA LEU A 91 4.71 10.25 4.71
C LEU A 91 3.52 9.31 4.62
N ALA A 92 2.98 9.15 3.41
CA ALA A 92 1.94 8.20 3.08
C ALA A 92 2.48 7.19 2.07
N ALA A 93 2.42 5.90 2.37
CA ALA A 93 2.92 4.82 1.52
C ALA A 93 1.82 3.79 1.21
N GLY A 94 1.50 3.62 -0.07
CA GLY A 94 0.50 2.68 -0.55
C GLY A 94 1.08 1.51 -1.32
N THR A 95 0.51 0.32 -1.14
CA THR A 95 0.82 -0.82 -2.00
C THR A 95 -0.38 -1.77 -2.21
N HIS A 96 -0.17 -2.76 -3.07
CA HIS A 96 -1.03 -3.93 -3.28
C HIS A 96 -0.12 -5.13 -3.57
N LEU A 97 -0.06 -6.12 -2.68
CA LEU A 97 0.86 -7.27 -2.77
C LEU A 97 0.32 -8.42 -3.64
N GLU A 98 1.16 -9.42 -3.90
CA GLU A 98 0.82 -10.65 -4.64
C GLU A 98 -0.38 -11.41 -4.03
N HIS A 99 -1.38 -11.69 -4.86
CA HIS A 99 -2.67 -12.25 -4.46
C HIS A 99 -2.70 -13.79 -4.33
N GLY A 100 -1.78 -14.50 -4.98
CA GLY A 100 -1.81 -15.98 -5.02
C GLY A 100 -1.71 -16.60 -3.61
N LEU A 101 -2.63 -17.51 -3.26
CA LEU A 101 -2.69 -18.11 -1.91
C LEU A 101 -1.39 -18.84 -1.52
N ASP A 102 -0.71 -19.44 -2.50
CA ASP A 102 0.56 -20.16 -2.38
C ASP A 102 1.81 -19.27 -2.54
N ARG A 103 1.63 -17.96 -2.76
CA ARG A 103 2.70 -17.01 -3.06
C ARG A 103 3.25 -16.27 -1.85
N MET A 104 3.32 -16.97 -0.71
CA MET A 104 3.83 -16.38 0.55
C MET A 104 5.26 -15.84 0.40
N LEU A 105 6.16 -16.58 -0.27
CA LEU A 105 7.54 -16.12 -0.48
C LEU A 105 7.59 -14.79 -1.25
N THR A 106 6.81 -14.69 -2.33
CA THR A 106 6.69 -13.46 -3.12
C THR A 106 6.12 -12.31 -2.29
N ARG A 107 5.02 -12.53 -1.55
CA ARG A 107 4.47 -11.49 -0.67
C ARG A 107 5.45 -11.06 0.41
N SER A 108 6.17 -12.00 1.02
CA SER A 108 7.17 -11.67 2.04
C SER A 108 8.31 -10.83 1.48
N ALA A 109 8.81 -11.15 0.27
CA ALA A 109 9.84 -10.36 -0.39
C ALA A 109 9.34 -8.96 -0.78
N GLN A 110 8.12 -8.87 -1.29
CA GLN A 110 7.48 -7.62 -1.65
C GLN A 110 7.22 -6.74 -0.42
N LEU A 111 6.74 -7.30 0.69
CA LEU A 111 6.53 -6.57 1.93
C LEU A 111 7.85 -6.15 2.58
N ALA A 112 8.88 -7.00 2.55
CA ALA A 112 10.22 -6.62 2.99
C ALA A 112 10.75 -5.41 2.19
N HIS A 113 10.57 -5.42 0.87
CA HIS A 113 10.95 -4.31 0.01
C HIS A 113 10.16 -3.04 0.34
N LEU A 114 8.83 -3.13 0.53
CA LEU A 114 8.01 -2.00 1.00
C LEU A 114 8.55 -1.40 2.30
N VAL A 115 8.81 -2.24 3.32
CA VAL A 115 9.28 -1.77 4.63
C VAL A 115 10.64 -1.11 4.52
N ALA A 116 11.55 -1.65 3.71
CA ALA A 116 12.85 -1.02 3.45
C ALA A 116 12.69 0.36 2.79
N GLU A 117 11.85 0.46 1.74
CA GLU A 117 11.62 1.72 1.03
C GLU A 117 11.00 2.81 1.92
N VAL A 118 10.11 2.42 2.83
CA VAL A 118 9.51 3.33 3.82
C VAL A 118 10.50 3.72 4.91
N SER A 119 11.27 2.75 5.43
CA SER A 119 12.32 3.00 6.43
C SER A 119 13.35 4.00 5.91
N ASP A 120 13.81 3.83 4.66
CA ASP A 120 14.76 4.72 4.01
C ASP A 120 14.17 6.13 3.79
N ALA A 121 12.86 6.23 3.57
CA ALA A 121 12.18 7.50 3.34
C ALA A 121 11.95 8.32 4.61
N ILE A 122 11.71 7.67 5.76
CA ILE A 122 11.38 8.35 7.02
C ILE A 122 12.57 9.12 7.59
N SER A 123 13.83 8.65 7.48
CA SER A 123 14.93 9.46 8.01
C SER A 123 16.28 9.16 7.37
N PRO A 124 16.80 10.08 6.54
CA PRO A 124 18.21 10.10 6.15
C PRO A 124 19.16 10.54 7.30
N SER A 125 18.63 11.18 8.35
CA SER A 125 19.40 11.93 9.37
C SER A 125 19.40 11.29 10.78
N GLY A 126 18.56 10.28 11.04
CA GLY A 126 18.51 9.57 12.32
C GLY A 126 17.64 10.23 13.40
N ALA A 127 16.84 11.25 13.06
CA ALA A 127 15.99 12.00 13.99
C ALA A 127 14.53 11.47 14.11
N TRP A 128 14.32 10.19 13.82
CA TRP A 128 13.00 9.52 13.78
C TRP A 128 12.13 9.65 15.05
N ARG A 129 12.68 10.11 16.18
CA ARG A 129 11.95 10.30 17.43
C ARG A 129 11.12 11.59 17.46
N ASP A 130 11.49 12.58 16.65
CA ASP A 130 10.86 13.90 16.63
C ASP A 130 9.95 14.09 15.40
N GLU A 131 9.84 13.07 14.55
CA GLU A 131 9.04 13.10 13.32
C GLU A 131 7.77 12.23 13.45
N LEU A 132 6.71 12.59 12.71
CA LEU A 132 5.52 11.75 12.62
C LEU A 132 5.84 10.40 11.97
N PRO A 133 5.19 9.30 12.39
CA PRO A 133 5.34 8.02 11.71
C PRO A 133 4.80 8.11 10.27
N ALA A 134 5.39 7.34 9.35
CA ALA A 134 4.76 7.12 8.06
C ALA A 134 3.47 6.32 8.22
N LEU A 135 2.45 6.67 7.45
CA LEU A 135 1.24 5.89 7.29
C LEU A 135 1.44 4.94 6.12
N VAL A 136 1.39 3.63 6.37
CA VAL A 136 1.42 2.60 5.35
C VAL A 136 0.04 1.96 5.28
N ALA A 137 -0.53 1.82 4.09
CA ALA A 137 -1.81 1.13 3.93
C ALA A 137 -1.94 0.40 2.59
N GLY A 138 -2.78 -0.63 2.56
CA GLY A 138 -3.25 -1.26 1.33
C GLY A 138 -3.60 -2.72 1.44
N ASP A 139 -3.93 -3.32 0.29
CA ASP A 139 -4.24 -4.74 0.19
C ASP A 139 -2.93 -5.56 0.21
N PHE A 140 -2.61 -6.11 1.38
CA PHE A 140 -1.44 -6.93 1.56
C PHE A 140 -1.67 -8.38 1.12
N ASN A 141 -2.91 -8.75 0.77
CA ASN A 141 -3.28 -10.11 0.38
C ASN A 141 -2.82 -11.19 1.38
N ALA A 142 -2.62 -10.79 2.64
CA ALA A 142 -2.04 -11.60 3.69
C ALA A 142 -2.88 -11.45 4.97
N VAL A 143 -3.14 -12.56 5.64
CA VAL A 143 -3.91 -12.58 6.89
C VAL A 143 -3.02 -12.22 8.08
N PRO A 144 -3.57 -11.72 9.21
CA PRO A 144 -2.75 -11.18 10.30
C PRO A 144 -1.74 -12.15 10.90
N TRP A 145 -2.03 -13.45 10.85
CA TRP A 145 -1.16 -14.52 11.37
C TRP A 145 -0.17 -15.08 10.33
N SER A 146 -0.10 -14.53 9.12
CA SER A 146 0.86 -14.95 8.12
C SER A 146 2.28 -14.45 8.47
N ASP A 147 3.30 -15.14 7.96
CA ASP A 147 4.68 -14.83 8.33
C ASP A 147 5.11 -13.44 7.86
N GLU A 148 4.64 -12.98 6.69
CA GLU A 148 4.93 -11.66 6.17
C GLU A 148 4.35 -10.54 7.06
N ILE A 149 3.13 -10.69 7.59
CA ILE A 149 2.55 -9.71 8.53
C ILE A 149 3.23 -9.76 9.88
N ARG A 150 3.53 -10.97 10.39
CA ARG A 150 4.22 -11.13 11.68
C ARG A 150 5.62 -10.53 11.67
N GLN A 151 6.36 -10.64 10.55
CA GLN A 151 7.66 -9.99 10.39
C GLN A 151 7.50 -8.47 10.31
N ALA A 152 6.54 -7.96 9.52
CA ALA A 152 6.31 -6.52 9.40
C ALA A 152 5.95 -5.85 10.74
N THR A 153 5.23 -6.57 11.61
CA THR A 153 4.71 -6.06 12.89
C THR A 153 5.59 -6.40 14.10
N GLY A 154 6.72 -7.09 13.90
CA GLY A 154 7.62 -7.48 14.98
C GLY A 154 7.14 -8.65 15.86
N ALA A 155 6.07 -9.35 15.45
CA ALA A 155 5.65 -10.62 16.07
C ALA A 155 6.53 -11.83 15.66
N SER A 156 7.49 -11.60 14.78
CA SER A 156 8.63 -12.46 14.45
C SER A 156 9.83 -11.60 14.04
N THR A 157 10.91 -12.19 13.51
CA THR A 157 12.10 -11.45 13.06
C THR A 157 11.72 -10.32 12.09
N PRO A 158 11.96 -9.04 12.42
CA PRO A 158 11.60 -7.92 11.55
C PRO A 158 12.36 -7.92 10.23
N PHE A 159 11.74 -7.40 9.17
CA PHE A 159 12.39 -7.22 7.87
C PHE A 159 13.57 -6.25 7.93
N VAL A 160 13.43 -5.17 8.70
CA VAL A 160 14.46 -4.15 8.92
C VAL A 160 14.73 -4.08 10.43
N PRO A 161 15.96 -4.34 10.89
CA PRO A 161 16.28 -4.30 12.32
C PRO A 161 15.93 -2.94 12.95
N GLY A 162 15.14 -2.96 14.02
CA GLY A 162 14.73 -1.75 14.73
C GLY A 162 13.59 -0.97 14.07
N PHE A 163 13.02 -1.48 12.97
CA PHE A 163 11.90 -0.85 12.27
C PHE A 163 10.75 -1.84 12.10
N VAL A 164 9.57 -1.48 12.61
CA VAL A 164 8.34 -2.29 12.53
C VAL A 164 7.15 -1.40 12.22
N LEU A 165 6.14 -1.97 11.59
CA LEU A 165 4.84 -1.35 11.40
C LEU A 165 3.94 -1.67 12.59
N VAL A 166 3.11 -0.70 12.97
CA VAL A 166 2.05 -0.91 13.96
C VAL A 166 0.74 -1.13 13.22
N ASP A 167 0.10 -2.29 13.41
CA ASP A 167 -1.22 -2.56 12.85
C ASP A 167 -2.26 -1.65 13.53
N ALA A 168 -2.82 -0.72 12.77
CA ALA A 168 -3.79 0.25 13.28
C ALA A 168 -5.09 -0.41 13.78
N TRP A 169 -5.53 -1.50 13.14
CA TRP A 169 -6.74 -2.22 13.56
C TRP A 169 -6.56 -2.81 14.96
N ASP A 170 -5.43 -3.48 15.18
CA ASP A 170 -5.09 -4.10 16.46
C ASP A 170 -4.79 -3.01 17.51
N ALA A 171 -4.08 -1.94 17.15
CA ALA A 171 -3.75 -0.82 18.05
C ALA A 171 -4.99 -0.06 18.54
N CYS A 172 -6.07 -0.02 17.75
CA CYS A 172 -7.36 0.52 18.17
C CYS A 172 -8.14 -0.40 19.13
N GLY A 173 -7.62 -1.58 19.47
CA GLY A 173 -8.29 -2.53 20.38
C GLY A 173 -9.47 -3.25 19.76
N ASN A 174 -9.52 -3.36 18.42
CA ASN A 174 -10.58 -4.11 17.75
C ASN A 174 -10.46 -5.61 18.04
N VAL A 175 -11.58 -6.25 18.36
CA VAL A 175 -11.63 -7.67 18.74
C VAL A 175 -12.23 -8.57 17.65
N SER A 176 -12.83 -7.99 16.61
CA SER A 176 -13.36 -8.76 15.48
C SER A 176 -12.24 -9.06 14.47
N ARG A 177 -12.46 -10.07 13.61
CA ARG A 177 -11.48 -10.47 12.59
C ARG A 177 -11.15 -9.36 11.58
N GLY A 178 -12.06 -8.39 11.41
CA GLY A 178 -11.90 -7.30 10.45
C GLY A 178 -11.83 -7.78 9.01
N ASP A 179 -12.61 -8.81 8.64
CA ASP A 179 -12.56 -9.40 7.29
C ASP A 179 -12.92 -8.34 6.24
N THR A 180 -11.97 -8.00 5.37
CA THR A 180 -12.12 -7.02 4.29
C THR A 180 -12.48 -7.68 2.97
N TRP A 181 -12.05 -8.94 2.78
CA TRP A 181 -12.52 -9.82 1.73
C TRP A 181 -13.51 -10.85 2.30
N SER A 182 -14.81 -10.64 2.09
CA SER A 182 -15.87 -11.39 2.77
C SER A 182 -16.89 -11.99 1.81
N SER A 183 -17.32 -13.22 2.09
CA SER A 183 -18.44 -13.89 1.40
C SER A 183 -19.79 -13.20 1.60
N ALA A 184 -19.90 -12.29 2.58
CA ALA A 184 -21.07 -11.45 2.76
C ALA A 184 -21.19 -10.35 1.69
N ASN A 185 -20.09 -9.99 1.02
CA ASN A 185 -20.11 -9.02 -0.08
C ASN A 185 -20.65 -9.71 -1.35
N PRO A 186 -21.78 -9.26 -1.93
CA PRO A 186 -22.36 -9.88 -3.13
C PRO A 186 -21.48 -9.79 -4.38
N LEU A 187 -20.47 -8.91 -4.37
CA LEU A 187 -19.50 -8.75 -5.45
C LEU A 187 -18.34 -9.74 -5.36
N VAL A 188 -18.11 -10.37 -4.20
CA VAL A 188 -17.11 -11.43 -4.09
C VAL A 188 -17.61 -12.65 -4.88
N PRO A 189 -16.82 -13.19 -5.83
CA PRO A 189 -17.25 -14.32 -6.62
C PRO A 189 -17.72 -15.48 -5.74
N ARG A 190 -18.89 -16.06 -6.04
CA ARG A 190 -19.41 -17.21 -5.26
C ARG A 190 -18.48 -18.43 -5.23
N ARG A 191 -17.57 -18.52 -6.21
CA ARG A 191 -16.53 -19.56 -6.31
C ARG A 191 -15.17 -19.09 -5.77
N ALA A 192 -15.11 -17.95 -5.08
CA ALA A 192 -13.87 -17.46 -4.49
C ALA A 192 -13.34 -18.51 -3.53
N VAL A 193 -12.08 -18.88 -3.75
CA VAL A 193 -11.38 -19.79 -2.86
C VAL A 193 -11.02 -19.01 -1.59
N HIS A 194 -11.45 -19.51 -0.44
CA HIS A 194 -11.09 -18.98 0.88
C HIS A 194 -11.50 -17.50 1.12
N PRO A 195 -12.81 -17.18 1.16
CA PRO A 195 -13.30 -15.87 1.60
C PRO A 195 -13.15 -15.70 3.12
N ASN A 196 -13.51 -14.52 3.63
CA ASN A 196 -13.52 -14.13 5.06
C ASN A 196 -12.11 -13.98 5.64
N ARG A 197 -11.38 -13.02 5.07
CA ARG A 197 -10.00 -12.66 5.42
C ARG A 197 -9.85 -11.15 5.57
N ARG A 198 -9.08 -10.72 6.57
CA ARG A 198 -8.52 -9.37 6.66
C ARG A 198 -7.26 -9.33 5.80
N LEU A 199 -7.35 -8.64 4.67
CA LEU A 199 -6.26 -8.52 3.70
C LEU A 199 -5.77 -7.06 3.59
N ASP A 200 -6.63 -6.11 3.93
CA ASP A 200 -6.33 -4.69 3.92
C ASP A 200 -5.91 -4.23 5.33
N TYR A 201 -4.85 -3.43 5.37
CA TYR A 201 -4.26 -2.84 6.57
C TYR A 201 -4.12 -1.33 6.40
#